data_AF-A0A8J6TW71-F1
#
_entry.id   AF-A0A8J6TW71-F1
#
_cell.length_a   1.000
_cell.length_b   1.000
_cell.length_c   1.000
_cell.angle_alpha   90.00
_cell.angle_beta   90.00
_cell.angle_gamma   90.00
#
_symmetry.space_group_name_H-M   'P 1'
#
loop_
_entity.id
_entity.type
_entity.pdbx_description
1 polymer ?
#
loop_
_entity_poly.entity_id
_entity_poly.type
_entity_poly.pdbx_seq_one_letter_code
_entity_poly.pdbx_strand_id
1 'polypeptide(L)'
;MTMRERQRAAQLYRGQIPSPGRPTVAWRQDRVAFWAAIAEGAKTEDACVAAGVSSPVGFRWFRHAGGVNPCLPPTVSGRYLS
;
A
#
# COMPACT_ATOMS: atom_id res chain seq x y z
N MET A 1 -37.96 4.73 -13.90
CA MET A 1 -36.75 5.04 -13.11
C MET A 1 -35.54 4.96 -14.01
N THR A 2 -34.93 6.10 -14.31
CA THR A 2 -33.77 6.18 -15.21
C THR A 2 -32.50 5.66 -14.53
N MET A 3 -31.49 5.26 -15.31
CA MET A 3 -30.23 4.75 -14.77
C MET A 3 -29.54 5.77 -13.83
N ARG A 4 -29.69 7.06 -14.11
CA ARG A 4 -29.20 8.17 -13.29
C ARG A 4 -29.90 8.28 -11.93
N GLU A 5 -31.19 8.00 -11.86
CA GLU A 5 -31.95 7.99 -10.60
C GLU A 5 -31.51 6.85 -9.69
N ARG A 6 -31.22 5.67 -10.27
CA ARG A 6 -30.66 4.52 -9.53
C ARG A 6 -29.27 4.83 -8.97
N GLN A 7 -28.42 5.48 -9.76
CA GLN A 7 -27.09 5.91 -9.31
C GLN A 7 -27.14 6.90 -8.16
N ARG A 8 -28.02 7.92 -8.23
CA ARG A 8 -28.21 8.89 -7.15
C ARG A 8 -28.71 8.25 -5.86
N ALA A 9 -29.67 7.32 -5.94
CA ALA A 9 -30.17 6.59 -4.78
C ALA A 9 -29.06 5.76 -4.11
N ALA A 10 -28.22 5.08 -4.90
CA ALA A 10 -27.06 4.34 -4.40
C ALA A 10 -26.01 5.26 -3.75
N GLN A 11 -25.84 6.47 -4.26
CA GLN A 11 -24.90 7.47 -3.74
C GLN A 11 -25.35 8.04 -2.39
N LEU A 12 -26.66 8.31 -2.24
CA LEU A 12 -27.25 8.78 -0.99
C LEU A 12 -27.22 7.71 0.10
N TYR A 13 -27.40 6.44 -0.26
CA TYR A 13 -27.34 5.31 0.68
C TYR A 13 -25.91 5.00 1.17
N ARG A 14 -24.89 5.31 0.37
CA ARG A 14 -23.50 4.87 0.66
C ARG A 14 -22.81 5.64 1.79
N GLY A 15 -23.34 6.78 2.24
CA GLY A 15 -22.60 7.72 3.08
C GLY A 15 -21.30 8.19 2.40
N GLN A 16 -20.60 9.15 2.99
CA GLN A 16 -19.23 9.50 2.57
C GLN A 16 -18.22 8.42 3.01
N ILE A 17 -18.49 7.14 2.72
CA ILE A 17 -17.47 6.10 2.79
C ILE A 17 -16.99 5.93 1.35
N PRO A 18 -15.92 6.65 0.93
CA PRO A 18 -15.31 6.36 -0.35
C PRO A 18 -14.97 4.86 -0.36
N SER A 19 -15.35 4.17 -1.44
CA SER A 19 -14.82 2.82 -1.66
C SER A 19 -13.30 2.91 -1.52
N PRO A 20 -12.64 2.01 -0.76
CA PRO A 20 -11.21 2.14 -0.46
C PRO A 20 -10.35 2.33 -1.71
N GLY A 21 -10.86 1.96 -2.89
CA GLY A 21 -10.26 2.29 -4.16
C GLY A 21 -8.81 1.84 -4.21
N ARG A 22 -7.99 2.59 -4.95
CA ARG A 22 -6.56 2.37 -5.09
C ARG A 22 -5.89 2.35 -3.70
N PRO A 23 -5.05 1.34 -3.37
CA PRO A 23 -4.32 1.34 -2.11
C PRO A 23 -3.55 2.66 -1.98
N THR A 24 -3.80 3.33 -0.87
CA THR A 24 -3.26 4.64 -0.52
C THR A 24 -1.74 4.57 -0.50
N VAL A 25 -1.11 5.70 -0.87
CA VAL A 25 0.33 5.99 -0.79
C VAL A 25 1.05 5.38 0.43
N ALA A 26 0.34 5.22 1.55
CA ALA A 26 0.78 4.49 2.74
C ALA A 26 1.43 3.13 2.41
N TRP A 27 0.79 2.30 1.57
CA TRP A 27 1.31 0.97 1.19
C TRP A 27 2.66 1.02 0.45
N ARG A 28 3.00 2.18 -0.13
CA ARG A 28 4.28 2.39 -0.82
C ARG A 28 5.34 2.91 0.16
N GLN A 29 4.98 3.77 1.10
CA GLN A 29 5.89 4.23 2.16
C GLN A 29 6.33 3.07 3.07
N ASP A 30 5.40 2.22 3.51
CA ASP A 30 5.71 1.04 4.35
C ASP A 30 6.70 0.12 3.63
N ARG A 31 6.51 -0.05 2.31
CA ARG A 31 7.38 -0.88 1.48
C ARG A 31 8.77 -0.27 1.33
N VAL A 32 8.89 1.05 1.18
CA VAL A 32 10.18 1.75 1.14
C VAL A 32 10.91 1.58 2.48
N ALA A 33 10.23 1.81 3.60
CA ALA A 33 10.80 1.65 4.94
C ALA A 33 11.28 0.21 5.19
N PHE A 34 10.48 -0.78 4.82
CA PHE A 34 10.85 -2.20 4.94
C PHE A 34 12.12 -2.53 4.17
N TRP A 35 12.18 -2.19 2.88
CA TRP A 35 13.36 -2.53 2.07
C TRP A 35 14.59 -1.72 2.44
N ALA A 36 14.43 -0.50 2.98
CA ALA A 36 15.54 0.25 3.55
C ALA A 36 16.13 -0.46 4.77
N ALA A 37 15.30 -0.94 5.70
CA ALA A 37 15.75 -1.70 6.88
C ALA A 37 16.44 -3.02 6.48
N ILE A 38 15.90 -3.75 5.51
CA ILE A 38 16.56 -4.96 4.98
C ILE A 38 17.92 -4.62 4.35
N ALA A 39 18.03 -3.51 3.62
CA ALA A 39 19.29 -3.10 3.00
C ALA A 39 20.36 -2.69 4.04
N GLU A 40 19.94 -2.21 5.21
CA GLU A 40 20.82 -1.94 6.36
C GLU A 40 21.24 -3.23 7.10
N GLY A 41 20.65 -4.38 6.75
CA GLY A 41 20.95 -5.68 7.34
C GLY A 41 20.02 -6.10 8.48
N ALA A 42 18.87 -5.42 8.65
CA ALA A 42 17.87 -5.82 9.64
C ALA A 42 17.27 -7.20 9.31
N LYS A 43 16.84 -7.92 10.35
CA LYS A 43 16.05 -9.14 10.16
C LYS A 43 14.66 -8.80 9.62
N THR A 44 14.04 -9.75 8.94
CA THR A 44 12.70 -9.57 8.34
C THR A 44 11.66 -9.10 9.35
N GLU A 45 11.69 -9.61 10.59
CA GLU A 45 10.75 -9.20 11.64
C GLU A 45 10.98 -7.77 12.08
N ASP A 46 12.24 -7.37 12.32
CA ASP A 46 12.62 -6.00 12.68
C ASP A 46 12.24 -5.01 11.55
N ALA A 47 12.46 -5.41 10.29
CA ALA A 47 12.06 -4.62 9.14
C ALA A 47 10.52 -4.49 9.02
N CYS A 48 9.76 -5.52 9.39
CA CYS A 48 8.30 -5.45 9.44
C CYS A 48 7.83 -4.47 10.53
N VAL A 49 8.47 -4.51 11.71
CA VAL A 49 8.19 -3.57 12.82
C VAL A 49 8.51 -2.14 12.39
N ALA A 50 9.67 -1.91 11.79
CA ALA A 50 10.06 -0.59 11.29
C ALA A 50 9.09 -0.04 10.23
N ALA A 51 8.53 -0.92 9.40
CA ALA A 51 7.53 -0.58 8.39
C ALA A 51 6.08 -0.58 8.91
N GLY A 52 5.83 -0.91 10.18
CA GLY A 52 4.48 -0.97 10.76
C GLY A 52 3.57 -2.05 10.14
N VAL A 53 4.15 -3.12 9.58
CA VAL A 53 3.39 -4.20 8.93
C VAL A 53 3.54 -5.53 9.67
N SER A 54 2.60 -6.45 9.44
CA SER A 54 2.70 -7.80 9.99
C SER A 54 3.71 -8.67 9.23
N SER A 55 4.35 -9.60 9.93
CA SER A 55 5.35 -10.53 9.35
C SER A 55 4.89 -11.22 8.04
N PRO A 56 3.64 -11.73 7.91
CA PRO A 56 3.17 -12.30 6.65
C PRO A 56 3.20 -11.33 5.46
N VAL A 57 3.05 -10.03 5.70
CA VAL A 57 3.14 -9.00 4.66
C VAL A 57 4.59 -8.85 4.16
N GLY A 58 5.56 -8.84 5.08
CA GLY A 58 6.99 -8.81 4.72
C GLY A 58 7.40 -10.03 3.87
N PHE A 59 7.00 -11.24 4.26
CA PHE A 59 7.23 -12.44 3.45
C PHE A 59 6.57 -12.38 2.07
N ARG A 60 5.37 -11.79 1.98
CA ARG A 60 4.68 -11.58 0.71
C ARG A 60 5.44 -10.59 -0.19
N TRP A 61 6.03 -9.55 0.37
CA TRP A 61 6.89 -8.63 -0.39
C TRP A 61 8.14 -9.30 -0.93
N PHE A 62 8.82 -10.14 -0.15
CA PHE A 62 9.94 -10.94 -0.65
C PHE A 62 9.54 -11.82 -1.84
N ARG A 63 8.40 -12.52 -1.74
CA ARG A 63 7.88 -13.36 -2.84
C ARG A 63 7.56 -12.54 -4.10
N HIS A 64 6.99 -11.35 -3.94
CA HIS A 64 6.66 -10.50 -5.09
C HIS A 64 7.87 -9.83 -5.74
N ALA A 65 8.92 -9.54 -4.97
CA ALA A 65 10.11 -8.85 -5.45
C ALA A 65 11.24 -9.81 -5.89
N GLY A 66 11.05 -11.12 -5.76
CA GLY A 66 12.07 -12.11 -6.12
C GLY A 66 13.24 -12.17 -5.13
N GLY A 67 13.02 -11.78 -3.87
CA GLY A 67 14.04 -11.83 -2.83
C GLY A 67 14.88 -10.56 -2.65
N VAL A 68 14.77 -9.58 -3.55
CA VAL A 68 15.60 -8.37 -3.56
C VAL A 68 14.77 -7.08 -3.62
N ASN A 69 15.32 -5.96 -3.17
CA ASN A 69 14.64 -4.66 -3.24
C ASN A 69 14.38 -4.28 -4.70
N PRO A 70 13.13 -3.99 -5.11
CA PRO A 70 12.79 -3.64 -6.48
C PRO A 70 13.15 -2.18 -6.87
N CYS A 71 14.23 -1.62 -6.31
CA CYS A 71 14.70 -0.24 -6.52
C CYS A 71 13.59 0.80 -6.35
N LEU A 72 12.88 0.75 -5.22
CA LEU A 72 11.82 1.71 -4.92
C LEU A 72 12.41 3.13 -4.77
N PRO A 73 11.76 4.17 -5.33
CA PRO A 73 12.18 5.54 -5.07
C PRO A 73 11.98 5.90 -3.60
N PRO A 74 12.89 6.70 -3.00
CA PRO A 74 12.89 7.00 -1.57
C PRO A 74 11.73 7.90 -1.12
N THR A 75 11.05 8.56 -2.07
CA THR A 75 9.92 9.45 -1.80
C THR A 75 8.75 9.10 -2.71
N VAL A 76 7.57 8.97 -2.11
CA VAL A 76 6.32 8.77 -2.85
C VAL A 76 5.68 10.14 -3.04
N SER A 77 5.68 10.68 -4.28
CA SER A 77 5.15 12.04 -4.53
C SER A 77 3.62 12.15 -4.40
N GLY A 78 2.94 11.09 -3.97
CA GLY A 78 1.48 10.99 -4.00
C GLY A 78 0.88 10.91 -5.41
N ARG A 79 1.65 11.21 -6.45
CA ARG A 79 1.24 11.13 -7.86
C ARG A 79 1.32 9.69 -8.37
N TYR A 80 0.38 9.35 -9.26
CA TYR A 80 0.18 7.99 -9.77
C TYR A 80 1.40 7.39 -10.49
N LEU A 81 2.29 8.23 -11.03
CA LEU A 81 3.43 7.87 -11.89
C LEU A 81 4.80 8.32 -11.34
N SER A 82 4.88 8.73 -10.08
CA SER A 82 6.16 8.94 -9.38
C SER A 82 6.48 7.72 -8.53
#